data_AF-A0A519LKY3-F1
#
_entry.id   AF-A0A519LKY3-F1
#
_cell.length_a   1.000
_cell.length_b   1.000
_cell.length_c   1.000
_cell.angle_alpha   90.00
_cell.angle_beta   90.00
_cell.angle_gamma   90.00
#
_symmetry.space_group_name_H-M   'P 1'
#
loop_
_entity.id
_entity.type
_entity.pdbx_description
1 polymer ?
#
loop_
_entity_poly.entity_id
_entity_poly.type
_entity_poly.pdbx_seq_one_letter_code
_entity_poly.pdbx_strand_id
1 'polypeptide(L)'
;MTTPFQKASEWIDAENAQDPNIELDQNKEYPKELLYSNRMYEKLMQFEPNASEEVQIASKAQHICRWKVARESYPMDRVGYLKWRGDLKKFHAETTAVILEKAGYDQT
;
A
#
# COMPACT_ATOMS: atom_id res chain seq x y z
N MET A 1 17.15 -18.20 -0.79
CA MET A 1 15.70 -18.41 -0.99
C MET A 1 15.00 -17.14 -0.53
N THR A 2 14.04 -16.63 -1.29
CA THR A 2 13.27 -15.42 -0.92
C THR A 2 12.26 -15.76 0.18
N THR A 3 12.26 -15.04 1.29
CA THR A 3 11.31 -15.24 2.40
C THR A 3 9.89 -14.79 2.02
N PRO A 4 8.83 -15.27 2.70
CA PRO A 4 7.47 -14.75 2.51
C PRO A 4 7.40 -13.22 2.63
N PHE A 5 8.09 -12.65 3.61
CA PHE A 5 8.19 -11.20 3.80
C PHE A 5 8.77 -10.46 2.59
N GLN A 6 9.88 -10.96 2.03
CA GLN A 6 10.52 -10.37 0.85
C GLN A 6 9.58 -10.42 -0.36
N LYS A 7 8.93 -11.56 -0.61
CA LYS A 7 7.95 -11.70 -1.70
C LYS A 7 6.78 -10.74 -1.55
N ALA A 8 6.19 -10.66 -0.36
CA ALA A 8 5.06 -9.78 -0.09
C ALA A 8 5.44 -8.31 -0.30
N SER A 9 6.58 -7.89 0.23
CA SER A 9 7.09 -6.52 0.06
C SER A 9 7.34 -6.17 -1.41
N GLU A 10 8.01 -7.05 -2.16
CA GLU A 10 8.28 -6.86 -3.60
C GLU A 10 6.99 -6.78 -4.43
N TRP A 11 5.99 -7.63 -4.14
CA TRP A 11 4.73 -7.63 -4.88
C TRP A 11 3.83 -6.45 -4.54
N ILE A 12 3.83 -5.97 -3.28
CA ILE A 12 3.15 -4.71 -2.91
C ILE A 12 3.76 -3.53 -3.70
N ASP A 13 5.09 -3.46 -3.76
CA ASP A 13 5.76 -2.40 -4.51
C ASP A 13 5.49 -2.52 -6.01
N ALA A 14 5.44 -3.74 -6.56
CA ALA A 14 5.10 -3.97 -7.97
C ALA A 14 3.66 -3.55 -8.31
N GLU A 15 2.69 -3.77 -7.43
CA GLU A 15 1.31 -3.28 -7.59
C GLU A 15 1.25 -1.75 -7.52
N ASN A 16 1.97 -1.13 -6.60
CA ASN A 16 2.03 0.33 -6.48
C ASN A 16 2.80 1.00 -7.62
N ALA A 17 3.77 0.32 -8.22
CA ALA A 17 4.51 0.80 -9.38
C ALA A 17 3.64 0.94 -10.65
N GLN A 18 2.47 0.29 -10.67
CA GLN A 18 1.50 0.41 -11.76
C GLN A 18 0.64 1.68 -11.67
N ASP A 19 0.80 2.49 -10.62
CA ASP A 19 0.09 3.77 -10.51
C ASP A 19 0.46 4.71 -11.67
N PRO A 20 -0.50 5.11 -12.53
CA PRO A 20 -0.22 6.02 -13.64
C PRO A 20 0.03 7.47 -13.19
N ASN A 21 -0.27 7.80 -11.94
CA ASN A 21 -0.04 9.14 -11.41
C ASN A 21 1.43 9.29 -11.00
N ILE A 22 2.10 10.33 -11.48
CA ILE A 22 3.51 10.58 -11.22
C ILE A 22 3.69 11.71 -10.21
N GLU A 23 4.59 11.51 -9.25
CA GLU A 23 5.12 12.56 -8.37
C GLU A 23 6.62 12.78 -8.62
N LEU A 24 7.07 14.03 -8.43
CA LEU A 24 8.47 14.37 -8.47
C LEU A 24 9.04 14.38 -7.04
N ASP A 25 10.10 13.60 -6.82
CA ASP A 25 10.91 13.65 -5.60
C ASP A 25 12.39 13.75 -5.95
N GLN A 26 13.07 14.74 -5.40
CA GLN A 26 14.49 15.01 -5.68
C GLN A 26 14.86 15.01 -7.18
N ASN A 27 14.02 15.64 -8.01
CA ASN A 27 14.15 15.70 -9.47
C ASN A 27 14.04 14.33 -10.19
N LYS A 28 13.45 13.32 -9.55
CA LYS A 28 13.12 12.04 -10.17
C LYS A 28 11.63 11.76 -10.09
N GLU A 29 11.10 11.19 -11.16
CA GLU A 29 9.71 10.78 -11.28
C GLU A 29 9.48 9.42 -10.64
N TYR A 30 8.37 9.30 -9.90
CA TYR A 30 7.93 8.07 -9.27
C TYR A 30 6.42 7.88 -9.43
N PRO A 31 5.93 6.64 -9.61
CA PRO A 31 4.53 6.31 -9.37
C PRO A 31 4.14 6.75 -7.95
N LYS A 32 3.04 7.50 -7.84
CA LYS A 32 2.64 8.21 -6.62
C LYS A 32 2.47 7.27 -5.43
N GLU A 33 1.69 6.20 -5.58
CA GLU A 33 1.48 5.27 -4.47
C GLU A 33 2.76 4.45 -4.14
N LEU A 34 3.68 4.21 -5.10
CA LEU A 34 4.98 3.57 -4.81
C LEU A 34 5.87 4.49 -3.97
N LEU A 35 5.95 5.77 -4.34
CA LEU A 35 6.69 6.76 -3.56
C LEU A 35 6.14 6.88 -2.14
N TYR A 36 4.81 6.87 -2.00
CA TYR A 36 4.15 6.89 -0.69
C TYR A 36 4.50 5.65 0.15
N SER A 37 4.39 4.45 -0.43
CA SER A 37 4.77 3.17 0.22
C SER A 37 6.20 3.23 0.79
N ASN A 38 7.16 3.66 -0.04
CA ASN A 38 8.57 3.76 0.36
C ASN A 38 8.77 4.74 1.52
N ARG A 39 8.16 5.94 1.44
CA ARG A 39 8.25 6.95 2.49
C ARG A 39 7.65 6.46 3.82
N MET A 40 6.53 5.74 3.79
CA MET A 40 5.93 5.20 5.01
C MET A 40 6.81 4.13 5.64
N TYR A 41 7.37 3.24 4.84
CA TYR A 41 8.29 2.22 5.31
C TYR A 41 9.59 2.82 5.87
N GLU A 42 10.22 3.75 5.16
CA GLU A 42 11.40 4.48 5.63
C GLU A 42 11.13 5.19 6.96
N LYS A 43 9.95 5.81 7.08
CA LYS A 43 9.56 6.49 8.31
C LYS A 43 9.34 5.52 9.46
N LEU A 44 8.72 4.37 9.21
CA LEU A 44 8.58 3.30 10.20
C LEU A 44 9.96 2.86 10.72
N MET A 45 10.92 2.59 9.82
CA MET A 45 12.27 2.15 10.20
C MET A 45 13.05 3.20 11.00
N GLN A 46 12.73 4.49 10.86
CA GLN A 46 13.29 5.54 11.72
C GLN A 46 12.71 5.54 13.14
N PHE A 47 11.44 5.16 13.30
CA PHE A 47 10.77 5.18 14.61
C PHE A 47 10.94 3.88 15.37
N GLU A 48 10.83 2.74 14.69
CA GLU A 48 10.90 1.40 15.26
C GLU A 48 11.66 0.48 14.30
N PRO A 49 13.01 0.45 14.39
CA PRO A 49 13.85 -0.39 13.54
C PRO A 49 13.59 -1.89 13.68
N ASN A 50 13.00 -2.34 14.79
CA ASN A 50 12.67 -3.74 15.06
C ASN A 50 11.17 -4.03 14.89
N ALA A 51 10.45 -3.19 14.13
CA ALA A 51 9.03 -3.40 13.85
C ALA A 51 8.81 -4.81 13.27
N SER A 52 7.73 -5.47 13.69
CA SER A 52 7.42 -6.80 13.19
C SER A 52 7.14 -6.79 11.68
N GLU A 53 7.26 -7.95 11.02
CA GLU A 53 7.00 -8.07 9.58
C GLU A 53 5.59 -7.60 9.22
N GLU A 54 4.60 -7.87 10.06
CA GLU A 54 3.22 -7.47 9.86
C GLU A 54 3.06 -5.94 9.84
N VAL A 55 3.76 -5.24 10.75
CA VAL A 55 3.74 -3.76 10.81
C VAL A 55 4.46 -3.18 9.59
N GLN A 56 5.57 -3.78 9.19
CA GLN A 56 6.31 -3.39 7.99
C GLN A 56 5.46 -3.56 6.72
N ILE A 57 4.82 -4.72 6.54
CA ILE A 57 3.89 -4.99 5.45
C ILE A 57 2.73 -4.00 5.47
N ALA A 58 2.10 -3.77 6.62
CA ALA A 58 0.98 -2.84 6.76
C ALA A 58 1.36 -1.41 6.36
N SER A 59 2.58 -0.96 6.66
CA SER A 59 3.08 0.36 6.25
C SER A 59 3.21 0.49 4.73
N LYS A 60 3.75 -0.53 4.05
CA LYS A 60 3.88 -0.56 2.59
C LYS A 60 2.51 -0.68 1.90
N ALA A 61 1.59 -1.43 2.50
CA ALA A 61 0.27 -1.71 1.96
C ALA A 61 -0.78 -0.61 2.22
N GLN A 62 -0.45 0.42 3.02
CA GLN A 62 -1.43 1.39 3.54
C GLN A 62 -2.34 2.00 2.45
N HIS A 63 -1.77 2.31 1.28
CA HIS A 63 -2.47 2.83 0.10
C HIS A 63 -2.31 1.93 -1.13
N ILE A 64 -2.18 0.61 -0.94
CA ILE A 64 -1.95 -0.30 -2.06
C ILE A 64 -3.00 -0.14 -3.15
N CYS A 65 -2.57 0.12 -4.39
CA CYS A 65 -3.47 0.31 -5.53
C CYS A 65 -4.57 1.37 -5.34
N ARG A 66 -4.42 2.32 -4.41
CA ARG A 66 -5.47 3.28 -4.05
C ARG A 66 -5.98 4.09 -5.25
N TRP A 67 -5.11 4.35 -6.23
CA TRP A 67 -5.43 5.03 -7.49
C TRP A 67 -6.56 4.35 -8.28
N LYS A 68 -6.80 3.04 -8.10
CA LYS A 68 -7.90 2.29 -8.74
C LYS A 68 -9.28 2.71 -8.21
N VAL A 69 -9.37 3.39 -7.06
CA VAL A 69 -10.62 3.84 -6.43
C VAL A 69 -10.60 5.36 -6.24
N ALA A 70 -10.91 6.08 -7.32
CA ALA A 70 -10.83 7.54 -7.36
C ALA A 70 -11.86 8.19 -6.42
N ARG A 71 -11.45 9.22 -5.65
CA ARG A 71 -12.32 9.97 -4.74
C ARG A 71 -13.52 10.59 -5.45
N GLU A 72 -13.34 11.01 -6.69
CA GLU A 72 -14.38 11.64 -7.53
C GLU A 72 -15.49 10.68 -7.96
N SER A 73 -15.29 9.36 -7.84
CA SER A 73 -16.36 8.36 -8.08
C SER A 73 -17.41 8.30 -6.97
N TYR A 74 -17.25 9.12 -5.92
CA TYR A 74 -18.16 9.24 -4.77
C TYR A 74 -18.64 10.68 -4.60
N PRO A 75 -19.84 10.93 -4.04
CA PRO A 75 -20.33 12.27 -3.77
C PRO A 75 -19.32 13.15 -3.01
N MET A 76 -19.17 14.41 -3.43
CA MET A 76 -18.23 15.37 -2.83
C MET A 76 -18.76 16.00 -1.53
N ASP A 77 -19.33 15.16 -0.67
CA ASP A 77 -19.83 15.51 0.65
C ASP A 77 -19.18 14.62 1.74
N ARG A 78 -19.58 14.85 3.00
CA ARG A 78 -19.07 14.08 4.14
C ARG A 78 -19.44 12.61 4.07
N VAL A 79 -20.65 12.27 3.61
CA VAL A 79 -21.15 10.89 3.56
C VAL A 79 -20.40 10.11 2.48
N GLY A 80 -20.24 10.70 1.29
CA GLY A 80 -19.45 10.16 0.18
C GLY A 80 -17.99 9.97 0.56
N TYR A 81 -17.38 10.92 1.30
CA TYR A 81 -16.01 10.76 1.81
C TYR A 81 -15.88 9.57 2.78
N LEU A 82 -16.82 9.43 3.73
CA LEU A 82 -16.80 8.32 4.68
C LEU A 82 -17.01 6.98 3.99
N LYS A 83 -17.91 6.92 2.99
CA LYS A 83 -18.12 5.73 2.17
C LYS A 83 -16.85 5.36 1.40
N TRP A 84 -16.28 6.29 0.64
CA TRP A 84 -15.03 6.08 -0.10
C TRP A 84 -13.90 5.59 0.81
N ARG A 85 -13.72 6.19 1.98
CA ARG A 85 -12.73 5.72 2.97
C ARG A 85 -13.03 4.32 3.51
N GLY A 86 -14.30 3.99 3.70
CA GLY A 86 -14.73 2.66 4.13
C GLY A 86 -14.42 1.59 3.07
N ASP A 87 -14.73 1.90 1.82
CA ASP A 87 -14.52 0.99 0.69
C ASP A 87 -13.01 0.81 0.41
N LEU A 88 -12.20 1.88 0.53
CA LEU A 88 -10.74 1.79 0.44
C LEU A 88 -10.13 0.85 1.50
N LYS A 89 -10.61 0.90 2.75
CA LYS A 89 -10.09 0.02 3.80
C LYS A 89 -10.28 -1.46 3.45
N LYS A 90 -11.47 -1.82 2.94
CA LYS A 90 -11.76 -3.19 2.50
C LYS A 90 -10.91 -3.57 1.30
N PHE A 91 -10.86 -2.71 0.29
CA PHE A 91 -10.07 -2.91 -0.92
C PHE A 91 -8.58 -3.14 -0.63
N HIS A 92 -7.97 -2.30 0.23
CA HIS A 92 -6.56 -2.49 0.60
C HIS A 92 -6.36 -3.80 1.36
N ALA A 93 -7.22 -4.11 2.34
CA ALA A 93 -7.12 -5.35 3.10
C ALA A 93 -7.24 -6.60 2.21
N GLU A 94 -8.23 -6.63 1.32
CA GLU A 94 -8.43 -7.73 0.37
C GLU A 94 -7.26 -7.87 -0.60
N THR A 95 -6.77 -6.76 -1.17
CA THR A 95 -5.63 -6.77 -2.11
C THR A 95 -4.37 -7.29 -1.43
N THR A 96 -4.07 -6.81 -0.22
CA THR A 96 -2.90 -7.26 0.55
C THR A 96 -3.05 -8.71 0.98
N ALA A 97 -4.23 -9.17 1.41
CA ALA A 97 -4.46 -10.56 1.79
C ALA A 97 -4.14 -11.53 0.65
N VAL A 98 -4.57 -11.22 -0.58
CA VAL A 98 -4.25 -12.03 -1.78
C VAL A 98 -2.73 -12.10 -2.02
N ILE A 99 -2.00 -11.02 -1.78
CA ILE A 99 -0.53 -10.99 -1.92
C ILE A 99 0.11 -11.87 -0.83
N LEU A 100 -0.33 -11.74 0.42
CA LEU A 100 0.21 -12.49 1.55
C LEU A 100 0.00 -13.99 1.42
N GLU A 101 -1.20 -14.41 1.01
CA GLU A 101 -1.51 -15.82 0.73
C GLU A 101 -0.55 -16.39 -0.33
N LYS A 102 -0.38 -15.69 -1.46
CA LYS A 102 0.56 -16.10 -2.51
C LYS A 102 2.02 -16.10 -2.04
N ALA A 103 2.36 -15.23 -1.10
CA ALA A 103 3.72 -15.10 -0.57
C ALA A 103 4.07 -16.25 0.39
N GLY A 104 3.06 -16.94 0.92
CA GLY A 104 3.18 -18.08 1.82
C GLY A 104 2.86 -17.76 3.27
N TYR A 105 2.09 -16.71 3.55
CA TYR A 105 1.51 -16.47 4.88
C TYR A 105 0.23 -17.28 5.04
N ASP A 106 0.08 -17.95 6.18
CA ASP A 106 -1.12 -18.71 6.52
C ASP A 106 -2.31 -17.79 6.83
N GLN A 107 -3.51 -18.20 6.42
CA GLN A 107 -4.75 -17.57 6.88
C GLN A 107 -4.96 -17.97 8.34
N THR A 108 -4.72 -17.04 9.26
CA THR A 108 -5.07 -17.20 10.69
C THR A 108 -6.42 -16.60 11.00
#